data_AF-A0A938MMP1-F1
#
_entry.id   AF-A0A938MMP1-F1
#
_cell.length_a   1.000
_cell.length_b   1.000
_cell.length_c   1.000
_cell.angle_alpha   90.00
_cell.angle_beta   90.00
_cell.angle_gamma   90.00
#
_symmetry.space_group_name_H-M   'P 1'
#
loop_
_entity.id
_entity.type
_entity.pdbx_description
1 polymer ?
#
loop_
_entity_poly.entity_id
_entity_poly.type
_entity_poly.pdbx_seq_one_letter_code
_entity_poly.pdbx_strand_id
1 'polypeptide(L)'
;MPGTNQIVVHTSVLASGPPSTSLSCSAISGPVGRMSLFAKHASSHRVPRLAEWSWGRPCFPSAARIDLARQLSEASCWLTAVAQPVTIAAPPSAAAHPAIDLSNRHHDMRARILVLLSSLIAPPVWAIEYYVSPDGSNDNPGTNVQPFATLERARDAIRLLKAGGDLREPVTVFVRHGYFPLEKTLTLGPQDSGTEAAPIVYRACEDEKPVLVGGREITGFTSHRDRILKADVKGLRLAGAPARVLTFDGQRQELARYPNCNPKAVGGGDWAYVDGKRYSMYTDSPDEDNYLKQNQHLDFWQRNIPRLTQTLLVKPDDVRPWRHPEQAEVSMFPRFNWEHFLPKVTSFDAATRQLRLEPGCYYEIRPGDRYFVRGLFEELDSPGEWYLDRAAGTLYFWPPTPLEGKAVHLAALTHLIELRDCAYVTVRGFTMECSNGTAVMLNNCTDCLVAGNTIRNVGDVDGCGVVVEGGRHNGVVGNDIHDVGSDGVLVAAGDVISLTPAEIRVDNNYIHHVGRVKRDAKGVALRLGFRNGRAIGQCAGVRISHNLIHDTP
;
A
#
# COMPACT_ATOMS: atom_id res chain seq x y z
N MET A 1 15.21 20.73 37.21
CA MET A 1 14.29 19.71 37.77
C MET A 1 12.88 20.07 37.32
N PRO A 2 12.12 19.10 36.82
CA PRO A 2 10.98 19.35 35.94
C PRO A 2 9.69 19.59 36.73
N GLY A 3 8.87 20.51 36.20
CA GLY A 3 7.44 20.54 36.45
C GLY A 3 6.76 19.54 35.52
N THR A 4 5.97 18.64 36.10
CA THR A 4 5.07 17.72 35.40
C THR A 4 3.72 18.38 35.22
N ASN A 5 3.41 18.84 34.00
CA ASN A 5 2.05 19.13 33.57
C ASN A 5 1.40 17.83 33.08
N GLN A 6 0.44 17.33 33.85
CA GLN A 6 -0.54 16.36 33.37
C GLN A 6 -1.62 17.11 32.57
N ILE A 7 -1.85 16.64 31.35
CA ILE A 7 -2.92 17.08 30.47
C ILE A 7 -4.21 16.42 30.93
N VAL A 8 -5.20 17.27 31.25
CA VAL A 8 -6.59 16.91 31.54
C VAL A 8 -7.29 16.59 30.22
N VAL A 9 -7.82 15.37 30.08
CA VAL A 9 -8.76 15.01 29.02
C VAL A 9 -10.17 15.29 29.54
N HIS A 10 -10.84 16.28 28.97
CA HIS A 10 -12.26 16.53 29.17
C HIS A 10 -13.07 15.57 28.30
N THR A 11 -13.79 14.63 28.91
CA THR A 11 -14.90 13.89 28.29
C THR A 11 -16.22 14.40 28.86
N SER A 12 -16.95 15.17 28.05
CA SER A 12 -18.32 15.58 28.33
C SER A 12 -19.27 14.46 27.90
N VAL A 13 -19.83 13.71 28.86
CA VAL A 13 -21.00 12.87 28.66
C VAL A 13 -22.16 13.52 29.41
N LEU A 14 -23.15 13.99 28.65
CA LEU A 14 -24.44 14.43 29.17
C LEU A 14 -25.27 13.19 29.53
N ALA A 15 -25.58 13.04 30.82
CA ALA A 15 -26.59 12.10 31.31
C ALA A 15 -27.56 12.85 32.23
N SER A 16 -28.84 12.87 31.87
CA SER A 16 -29.95 13.23 32.76
C SER A 16 -30.50 11.96 33.43
N GLY A 17 -30.63 12.00 34.75
CA GLY A 17 -31.02 10.87 35.61
C GLY A 17 -32.54 10.60 35.74
N PRO A 18 -33.03 10.08 36.88
CA PRO A 18 -33.48 8.69 37.05
C PRO A 18 -34.96 8.59 37.53
N PRO A 19 -35.54 7.46 38.03
CA PRO A 19 -35.18 6.89 39.35
C PRO A 19 -35.32 5.35 39.57
N SER A 20 -34.54 4.89 40.57
CA SER A 20 -34.81 3.86 41.60
C SER A 20 -35.39 2.47 41.25
N THR A 21 -34.66 1.41 41.65
CA THR A 21 -35.01 0.53 42.80
C THR A 21 -33.87 -0.43 43.16
N SER A 22 -33.77 -0.73 44.45
CA SER A 22 -32.77 -1.47 45.23
C SER A 22 -32.72 -2.99 44.99
N LEU A 23 -31.55 -3.64 45.17
CA LEU A 23 -31.32 -4.68 46.21
C LEU A 23 -29.91 -5.34 46.18
N SER A 24 -29.29 -5.32 47.37
CA SER A 24 -28.42 -6.31 48.03
C SER A 24 -27.03 -6.72 47.50
N CYS A 25 -26.05 -6.50 48.39
CA CYS A 25 -24.69 -7.02 48.46
C CYS A 25 -24.58 -8.55 48.57
N SER A 26 -23.41 -9.08 48.19
CA SER A 26 -22.61 -9.93 49.08
C SER A 26 -21.14 -9.94 48.67
N ALA A 27 -20.28 -9.74 49.67
CA ALA A 27 -18.83 -9.74 49.59
C ALA A 27 -18.27 -11.08 50.08
N ILE A 28 -17.15 -11.54 49.53
CA ILE A 28 -16.27 -12.53 50.18
C ILE A 28 -14.81 -12.08 50.02
N SER A 29 -14.10 -12.16 51.13
CA SER A 29 -12.79 -11.59 51.45
C SER A 29 -11.67 -12.62 51.56
N GLY A 30 -10.51 -12.33 50.94
CA GLY A 30 -9.12 -12.63 51.40
C GLY A 30 -8.63 -14.10 51.49
N PRO A 31 -7.33 -14.35 51.84
CA PRO A 31 -6.24 -13.40 52.11
C PRO A 31 -4.87 -13.71 51.44
N VAL A 32 -3.91 -12.86 51.80
CA VAL A 32 -2.51 -12.66 51.38
C VAL A 32 -1.52 -13.70 51.98
N GLY A 33 -0.41 -13.99 51.28
CA GLY A 33 0.77 -14.66 51.84
C GLY A 33 2.10 -14.24 51.17
N ARG A 34 3.01 -13.65 51.97
CA ARG A 34 4.43 -13.34 51.67
C ARG A 34 5.35 -14.53 52.02
N MET A 35 6.43 -14.75 51.26
CA MET A 35 7.72 -15.35 51.69
C MET A 35 8.77 -15.02 50.61
N SER A 36 9.80 -14.19 50.82
CA SER A 36 11.00 -14.31 51.66
C SER A 36 12.00 -15.39 51.20
N LEU A 37 13.19 -14.89 50.85
CA LEU A 37 14.39 -15.58 50.36
C LEU A 37 14.88 -16.73 51.26
N PHE A 38 15.42 -17.77 50.62
CA PHE A 38 16.55 -18.54 51.13
C PHE A 38 17.54 -18.85 49.99
N ALA A 39 18.80 -18.48 50.18
CA ALA A 39 19.93 -18.84 49.33
C ALA A 39 20.73 -19.98 49.99
N LYS A 40 21.14 -20.99 49.20
CA LYS A 40 22.34 -21.80 49.46
C LYS A 40 22.80 -22.59 48.21
N HIS A 41 24.04 -22.27 47.80
CA HIS A 41 25.08 -23.09 47.12
C HIS A 41 24.74 -23.67 45.72
N ALA A 42 25.26 -23.13 44.62
CA ALA A 42 26.63 -23.20 44.07
C ALA A 42 26.99 -24.53 43.39
N SER A 43 27.04 -24.56 42.05
CA SER A 43 28.22 -24.97 41.27
C SER A 43 28.00 -24.88 39.75
N SER A 44 28.93 -24.18 39.10
CA SER A 44 29.42 -24.28 37.72
C SER A 44 28.43 -24.65 36.61
N HIS A 45 28.16 -23.74 35.64
CA HIS A 45 27.98 -24.08 34.22
C HIS A 45 28.46 -22.91 33.34
N ARG A 46 29.17 -23.27 32.25
CA ARG A 46 29.86 -22.40 31.29
C ARG A 46 28.87 -21.56 30.47
N VAL A 47 29.25 -20.33 30.17
CA VAL A 47 28.59 -19.44 29.19
C VAL A 47 29.08 -19.81 27.78
N PRO A 48 28.21 -20.13 26.80
CA PRO A 48 28.61 -20.23 25.40
C PRO A 48 28.75 -18.84 24.76
N ARG A 49 29.78 -18.70 23.93
CA ARG A 49 30.09 -17.51 23.11
C ARG A 49 28.99 -17.25 22.07
N LEU A 50 28.79 -15.97 21.76
CA LEU A 50 28.05 -15.46 20.61
C LEU A 50 28.56 -16.13 19.32
N ALA A 51 27.67 -16.82 18.63
CA ALA A 51 27.91 -17.31 17.27
C ALA A 51 27.76 -16.15 16.29
N GLU A 52 28.80 -15.91 15.48
CA GLU A 52 28.76 -15.03 14.32
C GLU A 52 27.83 -15.64 13.26
N TRP A 53 26.87 -14.85 12.77
CA TRP A 53 25.95 -15.25 11.71
C TRP A 53 26.61 -14.97 10.35
N SER A 54 27.11 -16.03 9.70
CA SER A 54 27.54 -15.96 8.30
C SER A 54 26.34 -16.14 7.38
N TRP A 55 25.96 -15.12 6.62
CA TRP A 55 25.03 -15.26 5.51
C TRP A 55 25.68 -16.10 4.40
N GLY A 56 25.10 -17.27 4.14
CA GLY A 56 25.53 -18.17 3.08
C GLY A 56 25.39 -17.52 1.69
N ARG A 57 26.44 -17.64 0.88
CA ARG A 57 26.46 -17.24 -0.53
C ARG A 57 25.55 -18.16 -1.36
N PRO A 58 24.75 -17.65 -2.31
CA PRO A 58 24.10 -18.51 -3.28
C PRO A 58 25.09 -18.95 -4.37
N CYS A 59 25.21 -20.27 -4.57
CA CYS A 59 25.91 -20.87 -5.71
C CYS A 59 24.91 -21.13 -6.85
N PHE A 60 25.17 -20.57 -8.03
CA PHE A 60 24.50 -20.91 -9.30
C PHE A 60 25.46 -21.72 -10.21
N PRO A 61 24.94 -22.47 -11.21
CA PRO A 61 25.73 -23.42 -11.99
C PRO A 61 26.72 -22.75 -12.95
N SER A 62 27.76 -23.52 -13.28
CA SER A 62 29.00 -23.10 -13.93
C SER A 62 28.84 -22.63 -15.38
N ALA A 63 29.10 -21.35 -15.61
CA ALA A 63 29.82 -20.85 -16.78
C ALA A 63 30.43 -19.48 -16.44
N ALA A 64 31.66 -19.25 -16.89
CA ALA A 64 32.50 -18.05 -16.72
C ALA A 64 33.27 -17.91 -15.39
N ARG A 65 34.36 -18.70 -15.27
CA ARG A 65 35.54 -18.34 -14.49
C ARG A 65 36.41 -17.40 -15.32
N ILE A 66 36.60 -16.14 -14.93
CA ILE A 66 37.82 -15.35 -15.23
C ILE A 66 38.15 -14.44 -14.03
N ASP A 67 39.26 -14.81 -13.39
CA ASP A 67 40.28 -14.03 -12.68
C ASP A 67 39.91 -13.05 -11.55
N LEU A 68 39.91 -13.58 -10.32
CA LEU A 68 39.86 -12.82 -9.05
C LEU A 68 41.13 -13.13 -8.24
N ALA A 69 42.31 -12.73 -8.76
CA ALA A 69 43.59 -12.96 -8.07
C ALA A 69 44.47 -11.70 -7.93
N ARG A 70 43.94 -10.48 -8.14
CA ARG A 70 44.75 -9.24 -8.07
C ARG A 70 44.17 -8.09 -7.23
N GLN A 71 43.34 -8.35 -6.22
CA GLN A 71 42.88 -7.32 -5.27
C GLN A 71 42.68 -7.85 -3.83
N LEU A 72 43.52 -8.79 -3.39
CA LEU A 72 43.59 -9.22 -1.98
C LEU A 72 45.00 -9.02 -1.40
N SER A 73 45.54 -7.79 -1.48
CA SER A 73 46.83 -7.47 -0.85
C SER A 73 46.91 -6.12 -0.12
N GLU A 74 45.81 -5.45 0.21
CA GLU A 74 45.87 -4.21 1.02
C GLU A 74 44.64 -4.06 1.94
N ALA A 75 44.56 -4.89 2.98
CA ALA A 75 43.79 -4.58 4.20
C ALA A 75 44.10 -5.61 5.30
N SER A 76 45.32 -5.57 5.85
CA SER A 76 45.66 -6.27 7.09
C SER A 76 46.85 -5.57 7.72
N CYS A 77 46.59 -4.58 8.58
CA CYS A 77 47.57 -4.16 9.58
C CYS A 77 46.88 -3.40 10.73
N TRP A 78 47.06 -3.97 11.92
CA TRP A 78 46.94 -3.41 13.28
C TRP A 78 45.61 -3.56 14.04
N LEU A 79 45.56 -4.65 14.82
CA LEU A 79 44.96 -4.73 16.16
C LEU A 79 46.02 -5.37 17.07
N THR A 80 46.62 -4.67 18.02
CA THR A 80 46.45 -4.77 19.49
C THR A 80 47.45 -3.76 20.12
N ALA A 81 47.22 -3.08 21.25
CA ALA A 81 46.90 -3.63 22.56
C ALA A 81 46.59 -2.55 23.63
N VAL A 82 45.96 -3.02 24.72
CA VAL A 82 45.96 -2.58 26.14
C VAL A 82 44.99 -1.48 26.63
N ALA A 83 44.25 -1.88 27.66
CA ALA A 83 43.22 -1.19 28.42
C ALA A 83 43.74 -0.13 29.42
N GLN A 84 42.90 0.85 29.79
CA GLN A 84 42.62 1.35 31.17
C GLN A 84 41.37 2.28 31.16
N PRO A 85 40.62 2.41 32.28
CA PRO A 85 39.31 3.08 32.33
C PRO A 85 39.43 4.58 32.60
N VAL A 86 38.54 5.41 32.03
CA VAL A 86 38.48 6.85 32.31
C VAL A 86 37.12 7.23 32.89
N THR A 87 37.19 7.86 34.05
CA THR A 87 36.14 8.45 34.89
C THR A 87 35.50 9.67 34.21
N ILE A 88 34.18 9.82 34.33
CA ILE A 88 33.42 10.98 33.83
C ILE A 88 33.56 12.15 34.81
N ALA A 89 34.01 13.31 34.33
CA ALA A 89 34.05 14.57 35.08
C ALA A 89 33.04 15.59 34.51
N ALA A 90 32.39 16.31 35.41
CA ALA A 90 31.37 17.34 35.17
C ALA A 90 31.94 18.66 34.59
N PRO A 91 31.11 19.53 33.97
CA PRO A 91 31.58 20.74 33.29
C PRO A 91 31.88 21.90 34.27
N PRO A 92 32.87 22.77 33.98
CA PRO A 92 33.12 23.94 34.80
C PRO A 92 32.27 25.17 34.42
N SER A 93 32.14 26.00 35.45
CA SER A 93 31.37 27.23 35.66
C SER A 93 31.73 28.43 34.79
N ALA A 94 30.74 29.33 34.71
CA ALA A 94 30.71 30.71 34.22
C ALA A 94 31.97 31.56 34.48
N ALA A 95 32.26 32.44 33.50
CA ALA A 95 33.08 33.64 33.67
C ALA A 95 32.46 34.82 32.86
N ALA A 96 32.61 36.02 33.43
CA ALA A 96 31.80 37.21 33.25
C ALA A 96 32.01 38.01 31.95
N HIS A 97 30.95 38.69 31.49
CA HIS A 97 30.98 39.77 30.51
C HIS A 97 31.39 41.11 31.17
N PRO A 98 32.21 41.96 30.54
CA PRO A 98 32.24 43.38 30.86
C PRO A 98 31.25 44.19 30.00
N ALA A 99 30.91 45.35 30.54
CA ALA A 99 29.74 46.18 30.29
C ALA A 99 29.59 46.76 28.87
N ILE A 100 28.32 47.02 28.54
CA ILE A 100 27.86 47.85 27.43
C ILE A 100 28.17 49.33 27.75
N ASP A 101 28.93 50.01 26.89
CA ASP A 101 29.02 51.47 26.84
C ASP A 101 28.08 51.97 25.72
N LEU A 102 27.01 52.64 26.15
CA LEU A 102 26.06 53.35 25.30
C LEU A 102 26.39 54.83 25.35
N SER A 103 27.36 55.28 24.57
CA SER A 103 27.50 56.70 24.27
C SER A 103 28.19 56.95 22.94
N ASN A 104 27.52 57.76 22.10
CA ASN A 104 28.03 58.39 20.88
C ASN A 104 28.26 57.45 19.67
N ARG A 105 27.83 57.76 18.45
CA ARG A 105 27.34 59.02 17.89
C ARG A 105 26.66 58.70 16.57
N HIS A 106 25.54 59.38 16.33
CA HIS A 106 24.96 59.62 15.01
C HIS A 106 26.04 59.91 13.98
N HIS A 107 25.95 59.25 12.81
CA HIS A 107 26.41 59.65 11.47
C HIS A 107 26.84 58.40 10.68
N ASP A 108 25.91 57.56 10.23
CA ASP A 108 26.03 56.92 8.90
C ASP A 108 24.74 56.19 8.45
N MET A 109 23.62 56.91 8.40
CA MET A 109 22.33 56.34 8.00
C MET A 109 21.78 57.04 6.75
N ARG A 110 22.63 57.25 5.73
CA ARG A 110 22.18 57.78 4.43
C ARG A 110 22.81 57.11 3.20
N ALA A 111 23.78 56.20 3.36
CA ALA A 111 24.46 55.54 2.23
C ALA A 111 24.10 54.05 2.01
N ARG A 112 23.17 53.46 2.77
CA ARG A 112 22.77 52.04 2.63
C ARG A 112 21.32 51.81 2.15
N ILE A 113 20.63 52.86 1.73
CA ILE A 113 19.21 52.78 1.27
C ILE A 113 19.08 52.80 -0.26
N LEU A 114 20.17 52.88 -1.03
CA LEU A 114 20.12 52.95 -2.50
C LEU A 114 20.55 51.69 -3.28
N VAL A 115 20.78 50.55 -2.61
CA VAL A 115 21.09 49.25 -3.29
C VAL A 115 20.10 48.14 -2.90
N LEU A 116 19.05 48.45 -2.12
CA LEU A 116 18.01 47.50 -1.69
C LEU A 116 16.64 47.71 -2.37
N LEU A 117 16.61 48.48 -3.46
CA LEU A 117 15.39 48.85 -4.20
C LEU A 117 15.47 48.57 -5.71
N SER A 118 16.40 47.70 -6.14
CA SER A 118 16.55 47.28 -7.54
C SER A 118 16.55 45.75 -7.74
N SER A 119 16.14 44.97 -6.74
CA SER A 119 16.06 43.50 -6.80
C SER A 119 14.66 42.93 -6.51
N LEU A 120 13.59 43.73 -6.67
CA LEU A 120 12.21 43.29 -6.46
C LEU A 120 11.30 43.54 -7.68
N ILE A 121 11.82 43.27 -8.87
CA ILE A 121 10.99 42.94 -10.03
C ILE A 121 11.59 41.66 -10.62
N ALA A 122 11.38 40.54 -9.93
CA ALA A 122 11.29 39.29 -10.67
C ALA A 122 10.06 39.47 -11.58
N PRO A 123 10.18 39.28 -12.91
CA PRO A 123 9.00 39.27 -13.75
C PRO A 123 8.01 38.26 -13.14
N PRO A 124 6.70 38.58 -13.10
CA PRO A 124 5.72 37.59 -12.68
C PRO A 124 5.96 36.36 -13.54
N VAL A 125 6.28 35.23 -12.91
CA VAL A 125 6.33 33.95 -13.61
C VAL A 125 4.88 33.67 -13.99
N TRP A 126 4.50 34.07 -15.19
CA TRP A 126 3.18 33.78 -15.74
C TRP A 126 3.15 32.27 -15.98
N ALA A 127 2.40 31.55 -15.16
CA ALA A 127 2.08 30.18 -15.44
C ALA A 127 0.99 30.15 -16.51
N ILE A 128 1.14 29.28 -17.49
CA ILE A 128 0.03 28.96 -18.40
C ILE A 128 -0.99 28.17 -17.60
N GLU A 129 -2.23 28.63 -17.57
CA GLU A 129 -3.30 28.00 -16.82
C GLU A 129 -4.32 27.36 -17.76
N TYR A 130 -4.61 26.09 -17.52
CA TYR A 130 -5.75 25.40 -18.12
C TYR A 130 -6.73 24.98 -17.04
N TYR A 131 -8.01 24.98 -17.38
CA TYR A 131 -9.09 24.58 -16.48
C TYR A 131 -9.85 23.40 -17.07
N VAL A 132 -10.19 22.44 -16.22
CA VAL A 132 -10.98 21.25 -16.56
C VAL A 132 -12.18 21.19 -15.62
N SER A 133 -13.38 20.93 -16.17
CA SER A 133 -14.62 20.85 -15.40
C SER A 133 -15.56 19.80 -16.00
N PRO A 134 -16.39 19.10 -15.20
CA PRO A 134 -17.35 18.15 -15.74
C PRO A 134 -18.37 18.79 -16.69
N ASP A 135 -18.69 20.07 -16.47
CA ASP A 135 -19.60 20.87 -17.31
C ASP A 135 -18.87 21.58 -18.46
N GLY A 136 -17.58 21.30 -18.65
CA GLY A 136 -16.76 21.86 -19.72
C GLY A 136 -17.03 21.23 -21.10
N SER A 137 -16.27 21.67 -22.09
CA SER A 137 -16.27 21.09 -23.44
C SER A 137 -14.85 20.94 -23.95
N ASN A 138 -14.55 19.85 -24.68
CA ASN A 138 -13.23 19.66 -25.27
C ASN A 138 -12.95 20.59 -26.48
N ASP A 139 -13.98 21.27 -26.97
CA ASP A 139 -13.85 22.32 -27.99
C ASP A 139 -13.53 23.69 -27.38
N ASN A 140 -13.67 23.85 -26.06
CA ASN A 140 -13.33 25.09 -25.38
C ASN A 140 -11.81 25.35 -25.41
N PRO A 141 -11.36 26.60 -25.21
CA PRO A 141 -9.94 26.94 -25.13
C PRO A 141 -9.25 26.49 -23.83
N GLY A 142 -10.00 26.02 -22.83
CA GLY A 142 -9.46 25.60 -21.53
C GLY A 142 -9.23 26.76 -20.55
N THR A 143 -9.92 27.89 -20.72
CA THR A 143 -9.85 29.01 -19.78
C THR A 143 -10.75 28.77 -18.57
N ASN A 144 -10.60 29.58 -17.52
CA ASN A 144 -11.43 29.48 -16.33
C ASN A 144 -12.95 29.58 -16.62
N VAL A 145 -13.33 30.41 -17.59
CA VAL A 145 -14.72 30.63 -18.01
C VAL A 145 -15.19 29.57 -19.01
N GLN A 146 -14.28 29.05 -19.83
CA GLN A 146 -14.55 28.00 -20.83
C GLN A 146 -13.56 26.84 -20.63
N PRO A 147 -13.78 26.00 -19.61
CA PRO A 147 -12.87 24.90 -19.28
C PRO A 147 -13.01 23.74 -20.26
N PHE A 148 -11.95 22.94 -20.38
CA PHE A 148 -12.01 21.64 -21.04
C PHE A 148 -12.93 20.68 -20.27
N ALA A 149 -13.47 19.67 -20.96
CA ALA A 149 -14.24 18.61 -20.30
C ALA A 149 -13.34 17.54 -19.66
N THR A 150 -12.16 17.27 -20.24
CA THR A 150 -11.32 16.13 -19.83
C THR A 150 -9.86 16.50 -19.56
N LEU A 151 -9.20 15.70 -18.71
CA LEU A 151 -7.76 15.84 -18.45
C LEU A 151 -6.92 15.51 -19.68
N GLU A 152 -7.38 14.57 -20.52
CA GLU A 152 -6.73 14.22 -21.78
C GLU A 152 -6.68 15.42 -22.73
N ARG A 153 -7.75 16.21 -22.80
CA ARG A 153 -7.79 17.40 -23.65
C ARG A 153 -6.81 18.46 -23.15
N ALA A 154 -6.68 18.63 -21.83
CA ALA A 154 -5.69 19.54 -21.24
C ALA A 154 -4.25 19.08 -21.55
N ARG A 155 -3.96 17.78 -21.38
CA ARG A 155 -2.68 17.19 -21.78
C ARG A 155 -2.38 17.44 -23.26
N ASP A 156 -3.36 17.22 -24.14
CA ASP A 156 -3.19 17.41 -25.57
C ASP A 156 -2.98 18.90 -25.93
N ALA A 157 -3.58 19.84 -25.19
CA ALA A 157 -3.28 21.27 -25.32
C ALA A 157 -1.82 21.59 -24.95
N ILE A 158 -1.31 21.01 -23.87
CA ILE A 158 0.10 21.17 -23.45
C ILE A 158 1.05 20.64 -24.52
N ARG A 159 0.74 19.47 -25.09
CA ARG A 159 1.54 18.90 -26.20
C ARG A 159 1.56 19.81 -27.42
N LEU A 160 0.45 20.48 -27.73
CA LEU A 160 0.40 21.46 -28.82
C LEU A 160 1.27 22.69 -28.53
N LEU A 161 1.28 23.20 -27.28
CA LEU A 161 2.20 24.28 -26.89
C LEU A 161 3.66 23.87 -27.10
N LYS A 162 3.99 22.62 -26.78
CA LYS A 162 5.34 22.05 -26.93
C LYS A 162 5.73 21.72 -28.37
N ALA A 163 4.80 21.75 -29.32
CA ALA A 163 5.13 21.51 -30.74
C ALA A 163 6.10 22.57 -31.30
N GLY A 164 6.17 23.76 -30.67
CA GLY A 164 7.12 24.82 -31.00
C GLY A 164 8.47 24.76 -30.26
N GLY A 165 8.71 23.73 -29.44
CA GLY A 165 9.89 23.59 -28.59
C GLY A 165 9.55 23.42 -27.10
N ASP A 166 10.56 23.41 -26.24
CA ASP A 166 10.35 23.27 -24.80
C ASP A 166 9.54 24.44 -24.21
N LEU A 167 8.76 24.13 -23.17
CA LEU A 167 8.02 25.13 -22.42
C LEU A 167 8.99 26.13 -21.79
N ARG A 168 8.69 27.42 -21.96
CA ARG A 168 9.43 28.52 -21.32
C ARG A 168 8.85 28.93 -19.97
N GLU A 169 7.60 28.55 -19.74
CA GLU A 169 6.80 28.92 -18.57
C GLU A 169 6.13 27.66 -18.02
N PRO A 170 5.96 27.56 -16.68
CA PRO A 170 5.25 26.44 -16.07
C PRO A 170 3.81 26.37 -16.56
N VAL A 171 3.25 25.15 -16.61
CA VAL A 171 1.83 24.94 -16.93
C VAL A 171 1.11 24.33 -15.73
N THR A 172 -0.02 24.93 -15.34
CA THR A 172 -0.91 24.38 -14.32
C THR A 172 -2.27 24.05 -14.93
N VAL A 173 -2.71 22.80 -14.76
CA VAL A 173 -4.04 22.33 -15.07
C VAL A 173 -4.85 22.30 -13.78
N PHE A 174 -5.75 23.26 -13.61
CA PHE A 174 -6.73 23.31 -12.53
C PHE A 174 -7.95 22.47 -12.86
N VAL A 175 -8.25 21.51 -12.01
CA VAL A 175 -9.41 20.62 -12.17
C VAL A 175 -10.46 21.00 -11.13
N ARG A 176 -11.63 21.40 -11.62
CA ARG A 176 -12.76 21.81 -10.80
C ARG A 176 -13.44 20.63 -10.12
N HIS A 177 -14.25 20.92 -9.11
CA HIS A 177 -15.07 19.99 -8.39
C HIS A 177 -15.93 19.16 -9.35
N GLY A 178 -16.08 17.89 -8.98
CA GLY A 178 -17.04 16.98 -9.59
C GLY A 178 -16.43 15.62 -9.89
N TYR A 179 -17.24 14.80 -10.56
CA TYR A 179 -16.90 13.42 -10.90
C TYR A 179 -16.35 13.35 -12.32
N PHE A 180 -15.17 12.76 -12.46
CA PHE A 180 -14.48 12.57 -13.73
C PHE A 180 -14.32 11.07 -13.98
N PRO A 181 -15.32 10.41 -14.59
CA PRO A 181 -15.19 9.04 -15.03
C PRO A 181 -14.13 8.97 -16.14
N LEU A 182 -13.05 8.23 -15.91
CA LEU A 182 -11.98 8.08 -16.89
C LEU A 182 -12.36 7.00 -17.89
N GLU A 183 -12.37 7.36 -19.18
CA GLU A 183 -12.62 6.40 -20.26
C GLU A 183 -11.47 5.41 -20.42
N LYS A 184 -10.24 5.88 -20.15
CA LYS A 184 -8.97 5.15 -20.23
C LYS A 184 -7.99 5.71 -19.19
N THR A 185 -6.91 4.99 -18.94
CA THR A 185 -5.81 5.50 -18.11
C THR A 185 -5.28 6.83 -18.69
N LEU A 186 -5.12 7.85 -17.83
CA LEU A 186 -4.43 9.07 -18.19
C LEU A 186 -2.92 8.80 -18.22
N THR A 187 -2.40 8.46 -19.40
CA THR A 187 -0.97 8.27 -19.61
C THR A 187 -0.28 9.58 -19.96
N LEU A 188 0.76 9.91 -19.17
CA LEU A 188 1.68 11.03 -19.35
C LEU A 188 3.07 10.46 -19.69
N GLY A 189 3.47 10.63 -20.96
CA GLY A 189 4.71 10.11 -21.54
C GLY A 189 5.84 11.14 -21.61
N PRO A 190 6.96 10.84 -22.31
CA PRO A 190 8.08 11.78 -22.48
C PRO A 190 7.65 13.16 -23.01
N GLN A 191 6.70 13.20 -23.95
CA GLN A 191 6.14 14.42 -24.52
C GLN A 191 5.42 15.31 -23.49
N ASP A 192 5.03 14.75 -22.35
CA ASP A 192 4.33 15.44 -21.26
C ASP A 192 5.29 15.92 -20.16
N SER A 193 6.61 15.80 -20.37
CA SER A 193 7.61 16.26 -19.40
C SER A 193 7.66 17.79 -19.31
N GLY A 194 7.80 18.32 -18.10
CA GLY A 194 8.23 19.69 -17.87
C GLY A 194 9.76 19.79 -17.82
N THR A 195 10.23 20.91 -17.32
CA THR A 195 11.62 21.11 -16.86
C THR A 195 11.61 21.69 -15.45
N GLU A 196 12.77 21.80 -14.80
CA GLU A 196 12.88 22.49 -13.51
C GLU A 196 12.34 23.94 -13.58
N ALA A 197 12.60 24.64 -14.69
CA ALA A 197 12.14 26.01 -14.90
C ALA A 197 10.68 26.11 -15.36
N ALA A 198 10.15 25.07 -16.01
CA ALA A 198 8.80 25.02 -16.55
C ALA A 198 8.12 23.66 -16.24
N PRO A 199 7.82 23.38 -14.96
CA PRO A 199 7.14 22.15 -14.56
C PRO A 199 5.69 22.11 -15.05
N ILE A 200 5.11 20.91 -15.09
CA ILE A 200 3.70 20.70 -15.41
C ILE A 200 2.98 20.17 -14.17
N VAL A 201 1.91 20.86 -13.76
CA VAL A 201 1.16 20.54 -12.54
C VAL A 201 -0.30 20.28 -12.87
N TYR A 202 -0.77 19.06 -12.64
CA TYR A 202 -2.20 18.75 -12.60
C TYR A 202 -2.66 18.84 -11.15
N ARG A 203 -3.60 19.74 -10.87
CA ARG A 203 -4.08 19.95 -9.50
C ARG A 203 -5.57 20.25 -9.40
N ALA A 204 -6.15 19.93 -8.25
CA ALA A 204 -7.43 20.49 -7.86
C ALA A 204 -7.40 22.04 -7.83
N CYS A 205 -8.51 22.64 -8.21
CA CYS A 205 -8.75 24.08 -8.13
C CYS A 205 -8.99 24.49 -6.67
N GLU A 206 -8.11 25.31 -6.11
CA GLU A 206 -8.23 25.79 -4.72
C GLU A 206 -8.47 24.65 -3.70
N ASP A 207 -9.59 24.70 -2.96
CA ASP A 207 -10.03 23.71 -1.96
C ASP A 207 -11.05 22.70 -2.53
N GLU A 208 -11.30 22.74 -3.84
CA GLU A 208 -12.21 21.81 -4.53
C GLU A 208 -11.64 20.38 -4.52
N LYS A 209 -12.54 19.39 -4.60
CA LYS A 209 -12.18 17.96 -4.51
C LYS A 209 -12.67 17.20 -5.74
N PRO A 210 -11.95 17.27 -6.89
CA PRO A 210 -12.25 16.46 -8.05
C PRO A 210 -12.07 14.96 -7.74
N VAL A 211 -13.00 14.14 -8.21
CA VAL A 211 -12.98 12.68 -8.05
C VAL A 211 -12.72 12.02 -9.39
N LEU A 212 -11.54 11.42 -9.55
CA LEU A 212 -11.19 10.62 -10.71
C LEU A 212 -11.64 9.17 -10.47
N VAL A 213 -12.53 8.67 -11.33
CA VAL A 213 -13.17 7.36 -11.15
C VAL A 213 -12.80 6.43 -12.30
N GLY A 214 -12.20 5.28 -11.98
CA GLY A 214 -11.80 4.25 -12.94
C GLY A 214 -12.89 3.22 -13.25
N GLY A 215 -14.03 3.36 -12.56
CA GLY A 215 -15.19 2.51 -12.70
C GLY A 215 -16.18 3.01 -13.73
N ARG A 216 -17.19 2.18 -13.99
CA ARG A 216 -18.40 2.56 -14.70
C ARG A 216 -19.56 2.48 -13.74
N GLU A 217 -20.40 3.52 -13.77
CA GLU A 217 -21.63 3.51 -13.00
C GLU A 217 -22.57 2.41 -13.53
N ILE A 218 -23.14 1.65 -12.61
CA ILE A 218 -24.11 0.60 -12.89
C ILE A 218 -25.50 1.16 -12.60
N THR A 219 -26.36 1.12 -13.61
CA THR A 219 -27.77 1.51 -13.51
C THR A 219 -28.66 0.36 -13.95
N GLY A 220 -29.98 0.54 -13.88
CA GLY A 220 -30.94 -0.47 -14.36
C GLY A 220 -31.04 -1.71 -13.47
N PHE A 221 -30.76 -1.58 -12.17
CA PHE A 221 -30.95 -2.67 -11.22
C PHE A 221 -32.41 -3.13 -11.19
N THR A 222 -32.61 -4.44 -11.27
CA THR A 222 -33.90 -5.10 -11.10
C THR A 222 -33.83 -6.13 -9.98
N SER A 223 -34.97 -6.47 -9.38
CA SER A 223 -35.00 -7.52 -8.35
C SER A 223 -34.62 -8.88 -8.94
N HIS A 224 -33.84 -9.66 -8.20
CA HIS A 224 -33.51 -11.04 -8.54
C HIS A 224 -34.18 -12.05 -7.60
N ARG A 225 -33.74 -12.06 -6.33
CA ARG A 225 -34.27 -12.92 -5.26
C ARG A 225 -34.00 -12.28 -3.91
N ASP A 226 -34.93 -12.39 -2.98
CA ASP A 226 -34.80 -11.83 -1.63
C ASP A 226 -34.38 -10.35 -1.65
N ARG A 227 -33.17 -10.04 -1.18
CA ARG A 227 -32.58 -8.68 -1.17
C ARG A 227 -31.50 -8.49 -2.25
N ILE A 228 -31.27 -9.50 -3.09
CA ILE A 228 -30.29 -9.47 -4.17
C ILE A 228 -30.92 -8.79 -5.39
N LEU A 229 -30.22 -7.80 -5.90
CA LEU A 229 -30.51 -7.09 -7.13
C LEU A 229 -29.60 -7.57 -8.25
N LYS A 230 -30.00 -7.37 -9.50
CA LYS A 230 -29.17 -7.65 -10.66
C LYS A 230 -29.23 -6.56 -11.72
N ALA A 231 -28.13 -6.38 -12.44
CA ALA A 231 -28.01 -5.45 -13.57
C ALA A 231 -27.23 -6.07 -14.74
N ASP A 232 -27.61 -5.72 -15.97
CA ASP A 232 -26.84 -6.09 -17.17
C ASP A 232 -25.63 -5.17 -17.30
N VAL A 233 -24.45 -5.76 -17.45
CA VAL A 233 -23.17 -5.05 -17.57
C VAL A 233 -22.44 -5.34 -18.88
N LYS A 234 -23.06 -6.04 -19.84
CA LYS A 234 -22.43 -6.38 -21.13
C LYS A 234 -21.97 -5.16 -21.93
N GLY A 235 -22.72 -4.06 -21.84
CA GLY A 235 -22.40 -2.81 -22.53
C GLY A 235 -21.25 -2.03 -21.89
N LEU A 236 -20.81 -2.41 -20.69
CA LEU A 236 -19.71 -1.75 -20.02
C LEU A 236 -18.40 -2.25 -20.62
N ARG A 237 -17.67 -1.35 -21.30
CA ARG A 237 -16.33 -1.63 -21.83
C ARG A 237 -15.34 -1.80 -20.66
N LEU A 238 -15.33 -2.98 -20.05
CA LEU A 238 -14.34 -3.39 -19.05
C LEU A 238 -13.02 -3.64 -19.79
N ALA A 239 -11.91 -3.02 -19.37
CA ALA A 239 -10.65 -2.97 -20.14
C ALA A 239 -9.85 -4.29 -20.14
N GLY A 240 -10.50 -5.44 -20.31
CA GLY A 240 -9.87 -6.78 -20.36
C GLY A 240 -9.39 -7.32 -19.00
N ALA A 241 -9.20 -6.47 -17.99
CA ALA A 241 -8.93 -6.90 -16.61
C ALA A 241 -10.22 -7.45 -15.95
N PRO A 242 -10.14 -8.52 -15.13
CA PRO A 242 -11.30 -9.00 -14.41
C PRO A 242 -11.75 -7.91 -13.43
N ALA A 243 -12.95 -7.36 -13.64
CA ALA A 243 -13.55 -6.44 -12.69
C ALA A 243 -13.66 -7.11 -11.31
N ARG A 244 -12.92 -6.60 -10.33
CA ARG A 244 -12.77 -7.16 -8.97
C ARG A 244 -13.00 -6.12 -7.86
N VAL A 245 -13.35 -4.90 -8.25
CA VAL A 245 -13.71 -3.82 -7.32
C VAL A 245 -15.09 -3.31 -7.69
N LEU A 246 -16.01 -3.41 -6.73
CA LEU A 246 -17.31 -2.74 -6.76
C LEU A 246 -17.32 -1.71 -5.63
N THR A 247 -17.78 -0.50 -5.92
CA THR A 247 -18.09 0.50 -4.89
C THR A 247 -19.58 0.81 -4.89
N PHE A 248 -20.12 1.07 -3.71
CA PHE A 248 -21.47 1.54 -3.50
C PHE A 248 -21.39 2.74 -2.58
N ASP A 249 -21.88 3.89 -3.04
CA ASP A 249 -21.88 5.14 -2.26
C ASP A 249 -20.47 5.51 -1.73
N GLY A 250 -19.45 5.34 -2.59
CA GLY A 250 -18.06 5.59 -2.25
C GLY A 250 -17.40 4.54 -1.34
N GLN A 251 -18.07 3.42 -1.02
CA GLN A 251 -17.54 2.35 -0.18
C GLN A 251 -17.30 1.07 -0.97
N ARG A 252 -16.11 0.48 -0.85
CA ARG A 252 -15.80 -0.82 -1.48
C ARG A 252 -16.66 -1.95 -0.89
N GLN A 253 -17.26 -2.73 -1.77
CA GLN A 253 -18.12 -3.87 -1.43
C GLN A 253 -17.34 -5.19 -1.49
N GLU A 254 -17.79 -6.17 -0.72
CA GLU A 254 -17.08 -7.46 -0.59
C GLU A 254 -17.49 -8.41 -1.71
N LEU A 255 -16.52 -9.09 -2.32
CA LEU A 255 -16.86 -10.15 -3.25
C LEU A 255 -17.43 -11.32 -2.44
N ALA A 256 -18.59 -11.84 -2.83
CA ALA A 256 -19.28 -12.94 -2.16
C ALA A 256 -18.32 -14.05 -1.72
N ARG A 257 -18.31 -14.40 -0.42
CA ARG A 257 -17.29 -15.30 0.13
C ARG A 257 -17.78 -16.17 1.28
N TYR A 258 -17.16 -17.35 1.41
CA TYR A 258 -17.30 -18.22 2.56
C TYR A 258 -15.99 -18.37 3.36
N PRO A 259 -16.02 -18.21 4.69
CA PRO A 259 -17.11 -17.63 5.48
C PRO A 259 -17.34 -16.15 5.13
N ASN A 260 -18.50 -15.61 5.52
CA ASN A 260 -18.84 -14.22 5.26
C ASN A 260 -17.88 -13.27 5.97
N CYS A 261 -17.77 -12.04 5.46
CA CYS A 261 -16.91 -11.04 6.06
C CYS A 261 -17.47 -10.53 7.38
N ASN A 262 -16.68 -10.68 8.45
CA ASN A 262 -16.97 -10.06 9.74
C ASN A 262 -16.11 -8.79 9.91
N PRO A 263 -16.68 -7.59 9.74
CA PRO A 263 -15.91 -6.35 9.83
C PRO A 263 -15.41 -6.05 11.24
N LYS A 264 -15.91 -6.76 12.26
CA LYS A 264 -15.49 -6.60 13.67
C LYS A 264 -14.40 -7.59 14.07
N ALA A 265 -14.09 -8.59 13.24
CA ALA A 265 -13.06 -9.56 13.54
C ALA A 265 -11.66 -8.97 13.30
N VAL A 266 -10.80 -9.08 14.31
CA VAL A 266 -9.38 -8.73 14.20
C VAL A 266 -8.71 -9.68 13.21
N GLY A 267 -7.83 -9.17 12.34
CA GLY A 267 -7.08 -10.02 11.40
C GLY A 267 -7.81 -10.40 10.11
N GLY A 268 -8.75 -9.57 9.66
CA GLY A 268 -9.26 -9.60 8.29
C GLY A 268 -10.59 -10.32 8.05
N GLY A 269 -11.34 -10.66 9.10
CA GLY A 269 -12.65 -11.31 9.01
C GLY A 269 -12.65 -12.76 9.50
N ASP A 270 -13.78 -13.45 9.33
CA ASP A 270 -13.90 -14.88 9.66
C ASP A 270 -13.19 -15.75 8.61
N TRP A 271 -12.65 -16.88 9.07
CA TRP A 271 -11.84 -17.83 8.29
C TRP A 271 -12.36 -19.26 8.48
N ALA A 272 -12.34 -20.04 7.40
CA ALA A 272 -12.38 -21.50 7.45
C ALA A 272 -10.97 -22.06 7.72
N TYR A 273 -10.89 -23.34 8.09
CA TYR A 273 -9.61 -23.99 8.40
C TYR A 273 -9.53 -25.35 7.73
N VAL A 274 -8.37 -25.65 7.15
CA VAL A 274 -8.13 -26.95 6.49
C VAL A 274 -8.30 -28.08 7.51
N ASP A 275 -9.06 -29.10 7.15
CA ASP A 275 -9.39 -30.22 8.00
C ASP A 275 -8.19 -31.15 8.27
N GLY A 276 -8.24 -31.87 9.39
CA GLY A 276 -7.25 -32.85 9.79
C GLY A 276 -6.49 -32.49 11.07
N LYS A 277 -5.57 -33.37 11.46
CA LYS A 277 -4.76 -33.20 12.67
C LYS A 277 -3.68 -32.15 12.44
N ARG A 278 -3.77 -31.02 13.14
CA ARG A 278 -2.73 -29.98 13.11
C ARG A 278 -1.41 -30.51 13.71
N TYR A 279 -0.31 -30.16 13.06
CA TYR A 279 1.05 -30.39 13.56
C TYR A 279 1.89 -29.12 13.42
N SER A 280 3.07 -29.09 14.05
CA SER A 280 3.92 -27.89 14.07
C SER A 280 4.32 -27.48 12.65
N MET A 281 4.31 -26.17 12.37
CA MET A 281 4.79 -25.61 11.10
C MET A 281 6.27 -25.93 10.83
N TYR A 282 7.04 -26.22 11.89
CA TYR A 282 8.46 -26.59 11.84
C TYR A 282 8.71 -28.09 11.77
N THR A 283 7.66 -28.92 11.84
CA THR A 283 7.81 -30.34 11.55
C THR A 283 7.97 -30.50 10.04
N ASP A 284 8.92 -31.35 9.64
CA ASP A 284 9.09 -31.74 8.24
C ASP A 284 7.77 -32.34 7.72
N SER A 285 7.49 -32.12 6.43
CA SER A 285 6.29 -32.68 5.79
C SER A 285 6.28 -34.21 5.89
N PRO A 286 5.11 -34.87 5.92
CA PRO A 286 5.05 -36.33 5.85
C PRO A 286 5.82 -36.86 4.62
N ASP A 287 6.85 -37.69 4.85
CA ASP A 287 7.74 -38.21 3.80
C ASP A 287 7.23 -39.56 3.27
N GLU A 288 6.33 -39.55 2.28
CA GLU A 288 5.79 -40.78 1.71
C GLU A 288 6.76 -41.50 0.74
N ASP A 289 7.77 -40.83 0.17
CA ASP A 289 8.70 -41.46 -0.81
C ASP A 289 10.19 -41.29 -0.49
N ASN A 290 10.57 -41.22 0.79
CA ASN A 290 11.97 -41.11 1.25
C ASN A 290 12.74 -39.86 0.73
N TYR A 291 12.06 -38.82 0.25
CA TYR A 291 12.68 -37.60 -0.27
C TYR A 291 13.43 -36.85 0.83
N LEU A 292 12.82 -36.72 2.02
CA LEU A 292 13.45 -36.04 3.15
C LEU A 292 14.63 -36.85 3.70
N LYS A 293 14.58 -38.19 3.60
CA LYS A 293 15.74 -39.05 3.90
C LYS A 293 16.90 -38.83 2.93
N GLN A 294 16.63 -38.64 1.64
CA GLN A 294 17.66 -38.45 0.61
C GLN A 294 18.25 -37.03 0.58
N ASN A 295 17.50 -36.03 1.09
CA ASN A 295 17.87 -34.61 1.02
C ASN A 295 18.22 -34.00 2.39
N GLN A 296 18.67 -34.81 3.36
CA GLN A 296 19.11 -34.31 4.68
C GLN A 296 20.29 -33.33 4.62
N HIS A 297 21.00 -33.27 3.49
CA HIS A 297 22.09 -32.33 3.23
C HIS A 297 21.61 -30.90 2.93
N LEU A 298 20.33 -30.72 2.55
CA LEU A 298 19.72 -29.42 2.34
C LEU A 298 19.32 -28.80 3.68
N ASP A 299 19.36 -27.47 3.75
CA ASP A 299 18.86 -26.79 4.95
C ASP A 299 17.34 -26.96 5.10
N PHE A 300 16.82 -26.58 6.28
CA PHE A 300 15.40 -26.69 6.60
C PHE A 300 14.50 -26.02 5.56
N TRP A 301 14.90 -24.89 4.99
CA TRP A 301 14.11 -24.16 4.01
C TRP A 301 14.15 -24.85 2.65
N GLN A 302 15.33 -25.25 2.21
CA GLN A 302 15.56 -25.92 0.94
C GLN A 302 14.83 -27.28 0.84
N ARG A 303 14.85 -28.08 1.91
CA ARG A 303 14.23 -29.41 1.93
C ARG A 303 12.69 -29.40 1.99
N ASN A 304 12.10 -28.27 2.36
CA ASN A 304 10.66 -28.14 2.62
C ASN A 304 9.86 -27.49 1.47
N ILE A 305 10.49 -27.26 0.31
CA ILE A 305 9.89 -26.58 -0.86
C ILE A 305 9.12 -27.50 -1.86
N PRO A 306 9.42 -28.80 -2.08
CA PRO A 306 8.92 -29.48 -3.30
C PRO A 306 7.87 -30.60 -3.15
N ARG A 307 6.91 -30.55 -2.21
CA ARG A 307 5.74 -31.48 -2.21
C ARG A 307 4.42 -30.76 -1.96
N LEU A 308 4.17 -29.76 -2.79
CA LEU A 308 3.02 -28.87 -2.69
C LEU A 308 1.74 -29.66 -2.96
N THR A 309 1.02 -30.00 -1.90
CA THR A 309 -0.40 -30.35 -2.03
C THR A 309 -1.13 -29.10 -2.51
N GLN A 310 -1.61 -29.14 -3.75
CA GLN A 310 -2.54 -28.14 -4.29
C GLN A 310 -3.98 -28.45 -3.89
N THR A 311 -4.16 -29.30 -2.89
CA THR A 311 -5.46 -29.77 -2.43
C THR A 311 -5.59 -29.45 -0.97
N LEU A 312 -6.66 -28.75 -0.62
CA LEU A 312 -7.08 -28.58 0.76
C LEU A 312 -8.27 -29.50 1.04
N LEU A 313 -8.31 -30.03 2.26
CA LEU A 313 -9.44 -30.83 2.75
C LEU A 313 -10.41 -29.90 3.48
N VAL A 314 -11.63 -29.76 2.97
CA VAL A 314 -12.70 -28.94 3.56
C VAL A 314 -13.32 -29.69 4.73
N LYS A 315 -13.62 -29.02 5.86
CA LYS A 315 -14.30 -29.67 7.00
C LYS A 315 -15.72 -30.11 6.59
N PRO A 316 -16.29 -31.15 7.23
CA PRO A 316 -17.64 -31.61 6.87
C PRO A 316 -18.71 -30.51 6.94
N ASP A 317 -18.65 -29.64 7.96
CA ASP A 317 -19.61 -28.55 8.17
C ASP A 317 -19.40 -27.36 7.20
N ASP A 318 -18.22 -27.28 6.59
CA ASP A 318 -17.83 -26.25 5.62
C ASP A 318 -18.13 -26.67 4.18
N VAL A 319 -18.67 -27.87 3.93
CA VAL A 319 -19.04 -28.32 2.58
C VAL A 319 -20.17 -27.45 2.03
N ARG A 320 -20.02 -27.02 0.78
CA ARG A 320 -20.97 -26.13 0.08
C ARG A 320 -21.37 -26.70 -1.27
N PRO A 321 -22.61 -26.44 -1.75
CA PRO A 321 -23.12 -26.99 -3.00
C PRO A 321 -22.73 -26.12 -4.22
N TRP A 322 -21.44 -25.81 -4.38
CA TRP A 322 -20.93 -24.97 -5.47
C TRP A 322 -21.16 -25.63 -6.83
N ARG A 323 -21.87 -24.94 -7.74
CA ARG A 323 -22.11 -25.43 -9.11
C ARG A 323 -20.93 -25.19 -10.03
N HIS A 324 -20.25 -24.07 -9.84
CA HIS A 324 -19.11 -23.62 -10.64
C HIS A 324 -17.90 -23.29 -9.76
N PRO A 325 -17.39 -24.25 -8.96
CA PRO A 325 -16.30 -24.00 -8.02
C PRO A 325 -15.05 -23.43 -8.71
N GLU A 326 -14.82 -23.75 -9.99
CA GLU A 326 -13.70 -23.26 -10.80
C GLU A 326 -13.67 -21.74 -11.03
N GLN A 327 -14.78 -21.04 -10.73
CA GLN A 327 -14.83 -19.58 -10.78
C GLN A 327 -14.25 -18.91 -9.53
N ALA A 328 -14.04 -19.70 -8.46
CA ALA A 328 -13.64 -19.19 -7.17
C ALA A 328 -12.12 -19.01 -7.04
N GLU A 329 -11.76 -18.18 -6.06
CA GLU A 329 -10.40 -18.02 -5.57
C GLU A 329 -10.34 -18.37 -4.09
N VAL A 330 -9.21 -18.90 -3.64
CA VAL A 330 -8.97 -19.23 -2.24
C VAL A 330 -7.96 -18.28 -1.66
N SER A 331 -8.41 -17.40 -0.77
CA SER A 331 -7.53 -16.56 0.04
C SER A 331 -7.02 -17.37 1.21
N MET A 332 -5.71 -17.58 1.31
CA MET A 332 -5.14 -18.47 2.34
C MET A 332 -3.77 -18.06 2.85
N PHE A 333 -3.44 -18.60 4.02
CA PHE A 333 -2.14 -18.47 4.67
C PHE A 333 -1.57 -19.86 4.99
N PRO A 334 -0.83 -20.46 4.05
CA PRO A 334 -0.31 -21.82 4.19
C PRO A 334 0.86 -21.88 5.18
N ARG A 335 0.96 -22.99 5.92
CA ARG A 335 2.04 -23.44 6.82
C ARG A 335 2.62 -22.42 7.81
N PHE A 336 3.36 -21.43 7.32
CA PHE A 336 4.07 -20.44 8.13
C PHE A 336 3.22 -19.22 8.48
N ASN A 337 2.08 -19.06 7.79
CA ASN A 337 1.06 -18.08 8.12
C ASN A 337 1.50 -16.59 8.02
N TRP A 338 2.61 -16.30 7.35
CA TRP A 338 3.13 -14.94 7.15
C TRP A 338 2.92 -14.38 5.74
N GLU A 339 2.55 -15.22 4.78
CA GLU A 339 2.40 -14.85 3.36
C GLU A 339 1.06 -15.31 2.86
N HIS A 340 0.42 -14.43 2.12
CA HIS A 340 -0.91 -14.61 1.60
C HIS A 340 -0.85 -15.12 0.16
N PHE A 341 -1.71 -16.10 -0.14
CA PHE A 341 -1.88 -16.62 -1.49
C PHE A 341 -3.35 -16.52 -1.89
N LEU A 342 -3.59 -16.29 -3.18
CA LEU A 342 -4.92 -16.21 -3.78
C LEU A 342 -5.02 -17.08 -5.07
N PRO A 343 -4.73 -18.40 -5.02
CA PRO A 343 -4.89 -19.26 -6.17
C PRO A 343 -6.36 -19.44 -6.56
N LYS A 344 -6.60 -19.75 -7.83
CA LYS A 344 -7.92 -20.18 -8.29
C LYS A 344 -8.20 -21.63 -7.93
N VAL A 345 -9.47 -21.94 -7.79
CA VAL A 345 -9.95 -23.31 -7.66
C VAL A 345 -9.96 -23.99 -9.04
N THR A 346 -9.50 -25.23 -9.10
CA THR A 346 -9.57 -26.06 -10.31
C THR A 346 -10.73 -27.04 -10.25
N SER A 347 -11.03 -27.61 -9.08
CA SER A 347 -12.21 -28.45 -8.87
C SER A 347 -12.53 -28.62 -7.38
N PHE A 348 -13.79 -28.98 -7.09
CA PHE A 348 -14.25 -29.37 -5.77
C PHE A 348 -15.06 -30.66 -5.86
N ASP A 349 -14.72 -31.64 -5.02
CA ASP A 349 -15.51 -32.85 -4.82
C ASP A 349 -16.14 -32.81 -3.42
N ALA A 350 -17.46 -32.65 -3.36
CA ALA A 350 -18.20 -32.57 -2.10
C ALA A 350 -18.23 -33.90 -1.33
N ALA A 351 -18.14 -35.05 -2.01
CA ALA A 351 -18.14 -36.35 -1.37
C ALA A 351 -16.81 -36.65 -0.69
N THR A 352 -15.69 -36.31 -1.35
CA THR A 352 -14.35 -36.48 -0.77
C THR A 352 -13.85 -35.24 -0.01
N ARG A 353 -14.57 -34.12 -0.11
CA ARG A 353 -14.27 -32.80 0.47
C ARG A 353 -12.95 -32.18 0.00
N GLN A 354 -12.43 -32.64 -1.14
CA GLN A 354 -11.18 -32.16 -1.70
C GLN A 354 -11.42 -30.94 -2.57
N LEU A 355 -10.84 -29.80 -2.18
CA LEU A 355 -10.81 -28.59 -2.98
C LEU A 355 -9.40 -28.44 -3.58
N ARG A 356 -9.33 -28.52 -4.91
CA ARG A 356 -8.08 -28.48 -5.69
C ARG A 356 -7.86 -27.07 -6.22
N LEU A 357 -6.61 -26.63 -6.22
CA LEU A 357 -6.17 -25.28 -6.56
C LEU A 357 -5.20 -25.30 -7.74
N GLU A 358 -5.03 -24.16 -8.39
CA GLU A 358 -3.97 -23.98 -9.37
C GLU A 358 -2.57 -24.03 -8.72
N PRO A 359 -1.52 -24.37 -9.47
CA PRO A 359 -0.13 -24.17 -9.04
C PRO A 359 0.16 -22.70 -8.73
N GLY A 360 1.02 -22.45 -7.76
CA GLY A 360 1.45 -21.08 -7.40
C GLY A 360 1.69 -20.88 -5.92
N CYS A 361 1.05 -21.70 -5.07
CA CYS A 361 1.40 -21.80 -3.66
C CYS A 361 2.66 -22.65 -3.50
N TYR A 362 3.77 -22.05 -3.06
CA TYR A 362 5.04 -22.75 -2.82
C TYR A 362 5.26 -23.15 -1.35
N TYR A 363 4.26 -22.93 -0.50
CA TYR A 363 4.19 -23.56 0.81
C TYR A 363 3.20 -24.72 0.77
N GLU A 364 3.50 -25.77 1.54
CA GLU A 364 2.57 -26.88 1.75
C GLU A 364 1.29 -26.40 2.41
N ILE A 365 0.14 -26.83 1.89
CA ILE A 365 -1.15 -26.61 2.53
C ILE A 365 -1.34 -27.67 3.61
N ARG A 366 -1.48 -27.25 4.87
CA ARG A 366 -1.54 -28.12 6.04
C ARG A 366 -2.88 -28.03 6.79
N PRO A 367 -3.28 -29.11 7.48
CA PRO A 367 -4.38 -29.05 8.43
C PRO A 367 -4.22 -27.91 9.45
N GLY A 368 -5.26 -27.11 9.61
CA GLY A 368 -5.28 -25.92 10.46
C GLY A 368 -4.82 -24.63 9.78
N ASP A 369 -4.41 -24.65 8.51
CA ASP A 369 -4.19 -23.42 7.73
C ASP A 369 -5.53 -22.71 7.52
N ARG A 370 -5.51 -21.38 7.65
CA ARG A 370 -6.70 -20.55 7.50
C ARG A 370 -6.92 -20.18 6.04
N TYR A 371 -8.18 -20.23 5.61
CA TYR A 371 -8.58 -19.81 4.26
C TYR A 371 -10.02 -19.27 4.22
N PHE A 372 -10.36 -18.60 3.13
CA PHE A 372 -11.75 -18.38 2.73
C PHE A 372 -11.85 -18.51 1.21
N VAL A 373 -13.01 -18.92 0.71
CA VAL A 373 -13.32 -19.04 -0.72
C VAL A 373 -14.13 -17.82 -1.14
N ARG A 374 -13.81 -17.20 -2.28
CA ARG A 374 -14.50 -16.01 -2.76
C ARG A 374 -14.85 -16.10 -4.25
N GLY A 375 -15.84 -15.32 -4.67
CA GLY A 375 -16.19 -15.16 -6.08
C GLY A 375 -17.22 -16.17 -6.58
N LEU A 376 -18.09 -16.66 -5.71
CA LEU A 376 -19.16 -17.61 -6.05
C LEU A 376 -20.54 -17.01 -5.80
N PHE A 377 -21.50 -17.32 -6.68
CA PHE A 377 -22.87 -16.82 -6.55
C PHE A 377 -23.59 -17.41 -5.35
N GLU A 378 -23.31 -18.68 -5.02
CA GLU A 378 -23.91 -19.40 -3.89
C GLU A 378 -23.53 -18.81 -2.53
N GLU A 379 -22.43 -18.06 -2.46
CA GLU A 379 -21.97 -17.37 -1.26
C GLU A 379 -22.40 -15.90 -1.23
N LEU A 380 -23.27 -15.46 -2.15
CA LEU A 380 -23.90 -14.14 -2.10
C LEU A 380 -25.09 -14.21 -1.14
N ASP A 381 -24.83 -14.08 0.15
CA ASP A 381 -25.84 -14.33 1.19
C ASP A 381 -25.90 -13.25 2.30
N SER A 382 -25.01 -12.25 2.23
CA SER A 382 -24.89 -11.20 3.23
C SER A 382 -24.95 -9.78 2.64
N PRO A 383 -25.46 -8.78 3.40
CA PRO A 383 -25.46 -7.40 2.94
C PRO A 383 -24.05 -6.87 2.64
N GLY A 384 -23.90 -6.21 1.49
CA GLY A 384 -22.63 -5.69 1.00
C GLY A 384 -21.84 -6.65 0.11
N GLU A 385 -22.35 -7.86 -0.12
CA GLU A 385 -21.74 -8.81 -1.03
C GLU A 385 -22.21 -8.64 -2.48
N TRP A 386 -21.33 -8.97 -3.42
CA TRP A 386 -21.64 -8.99 -4.85
C TRP A 386 -20.96 -10.16 -5.57
N TYR A 387 -21.54 -10.53 -6.70
CA TYR A 387 -21.02 -11.53 -7.62
C TYR A 387 -21.21 -11.06 -9.07
N LEU A 388 -20.22 -11.29 -9.93
CA LEU A 388 -20.29 -10.96 -11.34
C LEU A 388 -20.27 -12.24 -12.17
N ASP A 389 -21.42 -12.57 -12.76
CA ASP A 389 -21.50 -13.61 -13.79
C ASP A 389 -20.87 -13.05 -15.07
N ARG A 390 -19.61 -13.42 -15.30
CA ARG A 390 -18.84 -12.93 -16.46
C ARG A 390 -19.33 -13.51 -17.77
N ALA A 391 -19.86 -14.74 -17.75
CA ALA A 391 -20.36 -15.40 -18.94
C ALA A 391 -21.70 -14.79 -19.39
N ALA A 392 -22.59 -14.55 -18.44
CA ALA A 392 -23.86 -13.90 -18.70
C ALA A 392 -23.78 -12.37 -18.74
N GLY A 393 -22.65 -11.76 -18.33
CA GLY A 393 -22.50 -10.31 -18.23
C GLY A 393 -23.51 -9.67 -17.26
N THR A 394 -23.78 -10.32 -16.13
CA THR A 394 -24.77 -9.88 -15.14
C THR A 394 -24.10 -9.68 -13.79
N LEU A 395 -24.24 -8.47 -13.23
CA LEU A 395 -23.85 -8.20 -11.85
C LEU A 395 -25.00 -8.54 -10.92
N TYR A 396 -24.70 -9.27 -9.84
CA TYR A 396 -25.61 -9.52 -8.72
C TYR A 396 -25.04 -8.82 -7.48
N PHE A 397 -25.89 -8.09 -6.76
CA PHE A 397 -25.47 -7.28 -5.62
C PHE A 397 -26.55 -7.29 -4.54
N TRP A 398 -26.17 -7.57 -3.30
CA TRP A 398 -27.00 -7.32 -2.13
C TRP A 398 -26.57 -6.00 -1.49
N PRO A 399 -27.28 -4.88 -1.75
CA PRO A 399 -26.87 -3.60 -1.21
C PRO A 399 -27.08 -3.53 0.32
N PRO A 400 -26.13 -2.97 1.09
CA PRO A 400 -26.25 -2.88 2.55
C PRO A 400 -27.31 -1.88 3.01
N THR A 401 -27.66 -0.93 2.15
CA THR A 401 -28.76 0.04 2.33
C THR A 401 -29.50 0.20 1.00
N PRO A 402 -30.74 0.71 0.96
CA PRO A 402 -31.46 0.93 -0.31
C PRO A 402 -30.64 1.73 -1.34
N LEU A 403 -30.80 1.43 -2.63
CA LEU A 403 -30.03 2.05 -3.73
C LEU A 403 -30.39 3.52 -4.02
N GLU A 404 -31.55 4.00 -3.55
CA GLU A 404 -32.09 5.32 -3.89
C GLU A 404 -31.05 6.44 -3.68
N GLY A 405 -30.71 7.16 -4.76
CA GLY A 405 -29.76 8.28 -4.72
C GLY A 405 -28.28 7.89 -4.53
N LYS A 406 -27.94 6.61 -4.61
CA LYS A 406 -26.57 6.10 -4.38
C LYS A 406 -25.99 5.45 -5.61
N ALA A 407 -24.78 5.86 -5.97
CA ALA A 407 -24.09 5.32 -7.14
C ALA A 407 -23.44 3.96 -6.82
N VAL A 408 -23.52 3.04 -7.78
CA VAL A 408 -22.77 1.78 -7.77
C VAL A 408 -21.76 1.84 -8.91
N HIS A 409 -20.47 1.65 -8.65
CA HIS A 409 -19.45 1.61 -9.69
C HIS A 409 -18.73 0.27 -9.73
N LEU A 410 -18.54 -0.25 -10.94
CA LEU A 410 -17.73 -1.43 -11.19
C LEU A 410 -16.43 -1.01 -11.87
N ALA A 411 -15.29 -1.38 -11.31
CA ALA A 411 -13.98 -1.00 -11.84
C ALA A 411 -13.78 -1.52 -13.28
N ALA A 412 -13.44 -0.60 -14.18
CA ALA A 412 -13.20 -0.88 -15.59
C ALA A 412 -11.74 -0.68 -16.00
N LEU A 413 -11.04 0.27 -15.38
CA LEU A 413 -9.64 0.57 -15.66
C LEU A 413 -8.67 -0.20 -14.78
N THR A 414 -7.49 -0.52 -15.32
CA THR A 414 -6.37 -1.03 -14.54
C THR A 414 -5.75 0.07 -13.68
N HIS A 415 -5.43 1.22 -14.28
CA HIS A 415 -4.83 2.36 -13.59
C HIS A 415 -5.63 3.64 -13.86
N LEU A 416 -5.57 4.61 -12.96
CA LEU A 416 -6.16 5.93 -13.20
C LEU A 416 -5.18 6.83 -13.93
N ILE A 417 -3.96 6.94 -13.39
CA ILE A 417 -2.89 7.78 -13.93
C ILE A 417 -1.61 6.96 -14.06
N GLU A 418 -0.94 7.10 -15.20
CA GLU A 418 0.36 6.50 -15.46
C GLU A 418 1.33 7.55 -15.98
N LEU A 419 2.39 7.81 -15.22
CA LEU A 419 3.54 8.60 -15.64
C LEU A 419 4.60 7.62 -16.12
N ARG A 420 5.05 7.78 -17.36
CA ARG A 420 6.00 6.87 -18.01
C ARG A 420 7.09 7.67 -18.71
N ASP A 421 8.35 7.41 -18.34
CA ASP A 421 9.52 8.02 -18.98
C ASP A 421 9.44 9.56 -19.08
N CYS A 422 8.80 10.20 -18.10
CA CYS A 422 8.56 11.63 -18.08
C CYS A 422 9.23 12.31 -16.89
N ALA A 423 9.36 13.64 -16.95
CA ALA A 423 9.99 14.43 -15.90
C ALA A 423 9.23 15.70 -15.50
N TYR A 424 9.41 16.14 -14.26
CA TYR A 424 8.86 17.40 -13.73
C TYR A 424 7.33 17.51 -13.84
N VAL A 425 6.63 16.39 -13.58
CA VAL A 425 5.16 16.32 -13.56
C VAL A 425 4.66 16.15 -12.14
N THR A 426 3.72 16.99 -11.71
CA THR A 426 3.03 16.88 -10.42
C THR A 426 1.56 16.54 -10.60
N VAL A 427 1.06 15.62 -9.77
CA VAL A 427 -0.35 15.23 -9.66
C VAL A 427 -0.80 15.45 -8.22
N ARG A 428 -1.75 16.38 -8.00
CA ARG A 428 -2.09 16.84 -6.65
C ARG A 428 -3.57 17.13 -6.37
N GLY A 429 -4.02 16.79 -5.18
CA GLY A 429 -5.33 17.22 -4.67
C GLY A 429 -6.53 16.45 -5.20
N PHE A 430 -6.31 15.31 -5.87
CA PHE A 430 -7.39 14.50 -6.40
C PHE A 430 -7.90 13.48 -5.38
N THR A 431 -9.20 13.20 -5.41
CA THR A 431 -9.69 11.90 -4.95
C THR A 431 -9.61 10.92 -6.12
N MET A 432 -9.09 9.72 -5.90
CA MET A 432 -8.86 8.70 -6.93
C MET A 432 -9.45 7.38 -6.48
N GLU A 433 -10.38 6.80 -7.24
CA GLU A 433 -11.07 5.58 -6.82
C GLU A 433 -11.53 4.63 -7.94
N CYS A 434 -11.89 3.41 -7.52
CA CYS A 434 -12.55 2.38 -8.33
C CYS A 434 -11.73 1.91 -9.55
N SER A 435 -10.47 1.53 -9.35
CA SER A 435 -9.63 0.86 -10.36
C SER A 435 -9.31 -0.58 -9.97
N ASN A 436 -9.10 -1.46 -10.95
CA ASN A 436 -8.72 -2.86 -10.73
C ASN A 436 -7.26 -3.02 -10.29
N GLY A 437 -6.37 -2.14 -10.75
CA GLY A 437 -4.95 -2.11 -10.40
C GLY A 437 -4.58 -0.83 -9.65
N THR A 438 -3.31 -0.43 -9.76
CA THR A 438 -2.75 0.72 -9.04
C THR A 438 -3.39 2.05 -9.43
N ALA A 439 -3.67 2.94 -8.48
CA ALA A 439 -4.22 4.26 -8.81
C ALA A 439 -3.24 5.11 -9.63
N VAL A 440 -2.02 5.30 -9.11
CA VAL A 440 -0.96 6.09 -9.78
C VAL A 440 0.32 5.27 -9.95
N MET A 441 0.78 5.14 -11.20
CA MET A 441 2.02 4.45 -11.55
C MET A 441 3.06 5.46 -12.03
N LEU A 442 4.26 5.45 -11.44
CA LEU A 442 5.43 6.16 -11.93
C LEU A 442 6.42 5.11 -12.46
N ASN A 443 6.58 5.04 -13.77
CA ASN A 443 7.51 4.14 -14.43
C ASN A 443 8.65 4.95 -15.05
N ASN A 444 9.87 4.74 -14.55
CA ASN A 444 11.10 5.37 -15.03
C ASN A 444 11.04 6.91 -15.14
N CYS A 445 10.36 7.56 -14.20
CA CYS A 445 10.19 9.01 -14.19
C CYS A 445 11.29 9.74 -13.40
N THR A 446 11.46 11.05 -13.63
CA THR A 446 12.43 11.87 -12.89
C THR A 446 11.79 13.15 -12.37
N ASP A 447 12.01 13.51 -11.12
CA ASP A 447 11.45 14.75 -10.53
C ASP A 447 9.91 14.85 -10.61
N CYS A 448 9.22 13.71 -10.58
CA CYS A 448 7.75 13.66 -10.56
C CYS A 448 7.21 13.57 -9.13
N LEU A 449 6.01 14.12 -8.91
CA LEU A 449 5.40 14.21 -7.58
C LEU A 449 3.92 13.80 -7.56
N VAL A 450 3.59 12.83 -6.71
CA VAL A 450 2.21 12.49 -6.33
C VAL A 450 1.97 13.04 -4.93
N ALA A 451 1.17 14.09 -4.81
CA ALA A 451 1.04 14.80 -3.54
C ALA A 451 -0.37 15.21 -3.13
N GLY A 452 -0.70 15.10 -1.84
CA GLY A 452 -1.96 15.65 -1.32
C GLY A 452 -3.22 15.03 -1.92
N ASN A 453 -3.15 13.79 -2.41
CA ASN A 453 -4.29 13.07 -2.98
C ASN A 453 -4.97 12.19 -1.93
N THR A 454 -6.26 11.92 -2.12
CA THR A 454 -6.98 10.83 -1.44
C THR A 454 -7.12 9.66 -2.41
N ILE A 455 -6.47 8.54 -2.13
CA ILE A 455 -6.48 7.34 -2.97
C ILE A 455 -7.23 6.25 -2.21
N ARG A 456 -8.39 5.82 -2.73
CA ARG A 456 -9.24 4.85 -2.03
C ARG A 456 -9.97 3.89 -2.95
N ASN A 457 -10.36 2.73 -2.42
CA ASN A 457 -11.12 1.72 -3.16
C ASN A 457 -10.46 1.33 -4.50
N VAL A 458 -9.14 1.17 -4.49
CA VAL A 458 -8.35 0.81 -5.69
C VAL A 458 -7.68 -0.53 -5.50
N GLY A 459 -7.38 -1.19 -6.60
CA GLY A 459 -6.52 -2.36 -6.63
C GLY A 459 -7.18 -3.66 -6.18
N ASP A 460 -6.78 -4.73 -6.85
CA ASP A 460 -6.97 -6.11 -6.44
C ASP A 460 -5.68 -6.66 -5.79
N VAL A 461 -5.29 -7.93 -5.99
CA VAL A 461 -4.15 -8.54 -5.28
C VAL A 461 -2.80 -7.86 -5.56
N ASP A 462 -2.59 -7.35 -6.78
CA ASP A 462 -1.36 -6.67 -7.19
C ASP A 462 -1.51 -5.13 -7.28
N GLY A 463 -2.72 -4.60 -7.07
CA GLY A 463 -3.01 -3.18 -7.22
C GLY A 463 -2.69 -2.38 -5.96
N CYS A 464 -1.72 -1.47 -6.04
CA CYS A 464 -1.28 -0.63 -4.93
C CYS A 464 -1.97 0.75 -4.95
N GLY A 465 -1.77 1.58 -3.92
CA GLY A 465 -2.18 2.98 -4.00
C GLY A 465 -1.31 3.74 -5.00
N VAL A 466 0.01 3.74 -4.75
CA VAL A 466 1.02 4.33 -5.65
C VAL A 466 2.15 3.35 -5.87
N VAL A 467 2.63 3.23 -7.11
CA VAL A 467 3.85 2.47 -7.42
C VAL A 467 4.89 3.41 -8.04
N VAL A 468 6.13 3.31 -7.57
CA VAL A 468 7.32 3.95 -8.16
C VAL A 468 8.29 2.87 -8.60
N GLU A 469 8.40 2.66 -9.90
CA GLU A 469 9.27 1.66 -10.52
C GLU A 469 10.35 2.34 -11.37
N GLY A 470 11.61 2.14 -11.00
CA GLY A 470 12.75 2.83 -11.60
C GLY A 470 12.72 4.35 -11.39
N GLY A 471 13.43 5.07 -12.25
CA GLY A 471 13.51 6.52 -12.18
C GLY A 471 14.32 7.05 -10.99
N ARG A 472 14.28 8.38 -10.79
CA ARG A 472 14.98 9.05 -9.69
C ARG A 472 14.26 10.31 -9.22
N HIS A 473 14.53 10.76 -8.00
CA HIS A 473 14.08 12.05 -7.45
C HIS A 473 12.54 12.20 -7.41
N ASN A 474 11.80 11.09 -7.44
CA ASN A 474 10.33 11.13 -7.39
C ASN A 474 9.81 11.17 -5.95
N GLY A 475 8.63 11.76 -5.77
CA GLY A 475 7.99 11.85 -4.46
C GLY A 475 6.56 11.34 -4.41
N VAL A 476 6.24 10.65 -3.31
CA VAL A 476 4.88 10.29 -2.88
C VAL A 476 4.67 10.95 -1.52
N VAL A 477 4.01 12.12 -1.49
CA VAL A 477 4.05 12.99 -0.30
C VAL A 477 2.69 13.55 0.11
N GLY A 478 2.34 13.43 1.39
CA GLY A 478 1.12 14.07 1.91
C GLY A 478 -0.18 13.44 1.43
N ASN A 479 -0.17 12.18 0.96
CA ASN A 479 -1.36 11.51 0.47
C ASN A 479 -2.10 10.78 1.58
N ASP A 480 -3.41 10.69 1.45
CA ASP A 480 -4.29 9.81 2.23
C ASP A 480 -4.59 8.56 1.38
N ILE A 481 -4.13 7.38 1.81
CA ILE A 481 -4.16 6.14 1.02
C ILE A 481 -4.84 5.05 1.83
N HIS A 482 -6.02 4.61 1.39
CA HIS A 482 -6.78 3.61 2.12
C HIS A 482 -7.66 2.69 1.27
N ASP A 483 -8.16 1.59 1.86
CA ASP A 483 -9.01 0.60 1.18
C ASP A 483 -8.42 0.05 -0.14
N VAL A 484 -7.09 -0.09 -0.14
CA VAL A 484 -6.29 -0.57 -1.27
C VAL A 484 -6.24 -2.09 -1.26
N GLY A 485 -6.34 -2.71 -2.44
CA GLY A 485 -6.26 -4.17 -2.60
C GLY A 485 -4.95 -4.77 -2.11
N SER A 486 -3.84 -4.11 -2.42
CA SER A 486 -2.47 -4.52 -2.10
C SER A 486 -1.77 -3.50 -1.18
N ASP A 487 -0.47 -3.27 -1.41
CA ASP A 487 0.37 -2.34 -0.64
C ASP A 487 -0.08 -0.87 -0.83
N GLY A 488 0.11 -0.02 0.18
CA GLY A 488 -0.22 1.41 0.08
C GLY A 488 0.67 2.12 -0.93
N VAL A 489 1.98 2.08 -0.71
CA VAL A 489 3.01 2.56 -1.64
C VAL A 489 4.02 1.45 -1.90
N LEU A 490 4.31 1.15 -3.16
CA LEU A 490 5.37 0.22 -3.55
C LEU A 490 6.49 0.98 -4.26
N VAL A 491 7.73 0.77 -3.82
CA VAL A 491 8.92 1.32 -4.46
C VAL A 491 9.82 0.18 -4.93
N ALA A 492 10.30 0.31 -6.17
CA ALA A 492 11.28 -0.56 -6.81
C ALA A 492 12.23 0.30 -7.65
N ALA A 493 13.12 1.06 -7.01
CA ALA A 493 13.99 2.04 -7.67
C ALA A 493 15.38 2.13 -7.02
N GLY A 494 16.39 2.44 -7.84
CA GLY A 494 17.80 2.43 -7.46
C GLY A 494 18.43 1.07 -7.70
N ASP A 495 19.70 0.93 -7.34
CA ASP A 495 20.42 -0.34 -7.44
C ASP A 495 21.42 -0.49 -6.30
N VAL A 496 21.13 -1.38 -5.35
CA VAL A 496 22.04 -1.69 -4.24
C VAL A 496 23.32 -2.41 -4.66
N ILE A 497 23.36 -3.04 -5.84
CA ILE A 497 24.58 -3.74 -6.28
C ILE A 497 25.63 -2.70 -6.70
N SER A 498 25.23 -1.71 -7.50
CA SER A 498 26.08 -0.58 -7.86
C SER A 498 26.09 0.56 -6.83
N LEU A 499 25.23 0.47 -5.80
CA LEU A 499 24.94 1.56 -4.85
C LEU A 499 24.43 2.84 -5.52
N THR A 500 23.82 2.74 -6.70
CA THR A 500 23.23 3.89 -7.39
C THR A 500 21.93 4.30 -6.68
N PRO A 501 21.86 5.50 -6.05
CA PRO A 501 20.66 5.93 -5.35
C PRO A 501 19.60 6.40 -6.35
N ALA A 502 18.33 6.12 -6.06
CA ALA A 502 17.20 6.70 -6.78
C ALA A 502 16.66 7.98 -6.12
N GLU A 503 16.97 8.25 -4.85
CA GLU A 503 16.49 9.44 -4.11
C GLU A 503 14.96 9.58 -4.12
N ILE A 504 14.26 8.46 -3.94
CA ILE A 504 12.79 8.44 -3.83
C ILE A 504 12.39 8.88 -2.43
N ARG A 505 11.37 9.73 -2.33
CA ARG A 505 10.77 10.15 -1.05
C ARG A 505 9.34 9.63 -0.90
N VAL A 506 9.08 8.90 0.19
CA VAL A 506 7.74 8.55 0.66
C VAL A 506 7.55 9.24 2.00
N ASP A 507 6.95 10.42 1.99
CA ASP A 507 6.99 11.33 3.14
C ASP A 507 5.61 11.88 3.54
N ASN A 508 5.32 11.91 4.84
CA ASN A 508 4.11 12.53 5.38
C ASN A 508 2.78 11.97 4.81
N ASN A 509 2.72 10.69 4.46
CA ASN A 509 1.48 10.05 4.01
C ASN A 509 0.70 9.46 5.19
N TYR A 510 -0.62 9.45 5.06
CA TYR A 510 -1.52 8.72 5.93
C TYR A 510 -1.97 7.46 5.20
N ILE A 511 -1.59 6.28 5.70
CA ILE A 511 -1.79 5.01 5.01
C ILE A 511 -2.49 4.04 5.96
N HIS A 512 -3.70 3.61 5.62
CA HIS A 512 -4.47 2.70 6.46
C HIS A 512 -5.39 1.78 5.69
N HIS A 513 -5.84 0.68 6.28
CA HIS A 513 -6.83 -0.22 5.65
C HIS A 513 -6.39 -0.75 4.27
N VAL A 514 -5.09 -0.86 4.05
CA VAL A 514 -4.52 -1.51 2.85
C VAL A 514 -4.54 -3.03 3.00
N GLY A 515 -4.26 -3.77 1.93
CA GLY A 515 -4.38 -5.23 1.96
C GLY A 515 -5.81 -5.74 2.02
N ARG A 516 -6.75 -5.02 1.38
CA ARG A 516 -8.16 -5.47 1.25
C ARG A 516 -8.28 -6.81 0.55
N VAL A 517 -7.31 -7.15 -0.31
CA VAL A 517 -7.24 -8.42 -1.05
C VAL A 517 -5.97 -9.18 -0.71
N LYS A 518 -4.80 -8.57 -0.89
CA LYS A 518 -3.50 -9.15 -0.49
C LYS A 518 -3.34 -9.01 1.02
N ARG A 519 -3.62 -10.09 1.74
CA ARG A 519 -3.73 -10.06 3.21
C ARG A 519 -2.40 -10.01 3.95
N ASP A 520 -1.28 -9.98 3.26
CA ASP A 520 0.05 -9.71 3.83
C ASP A 520 0.60 -8.35 3.35
N ALA A 521 -0.24 -7.45 2.83
CA ALA A 521 0.19 -6.17 2.29
C ALA A 521 0.84 -5.24 3.34
N LYS A 522 1.63 -4.29 2.84
CA LYS A 522 2.44 -3.35 3.62
C LYS A 522 1.96 -1.93 3.37
N GLY A 523 2.05 -1.05 4.37
CA GLY A 523 1.80 0.37 4.17
C GLY A 523 2.75 0.98 3.13
N VAL A 524 4.06 0.72 3.30
CA VAL A 524 5.10 1.02 2.30
C VAL A 524 5.96 -0.22 2.07
N ALA A 525 6.00 -0.71 0.83
CA ALA A 525 6.78 -1.86 0.41
C ALA A 525 8.01 -1.43 -0.40
N LEU A 526 9.18 -1.99 -0.08
CA LEU A 526 10.37 -1.91 -0.92
C LEU A 526 10.57 -3.28 -1.58
N ARG A 527 10.47 -3.36 -2.91
CA ARG A 527 10.57 -4.62 -3.65
C ARG A 527 11.91 -4.74 -4.36
N LEU A 528 12.34 -5.98 -4.59
CA LEU A 528 13.33 -6.32 -5.61
C LEU A 528 12.75 -5.94 -6.97
N GLY A 529 13.47 -5.09 -7.73
CA GLY A 529 13.08 -4.83 -9.10
C GLY A 529 13.40 -6.05 -9.98
N PHE A 530 12.64 -6.25 -11.05
CA PHE A 530 12.97 -7.24 -12.08
C PHE A 530 13.09 -6.55 -13.44
N ARG A 531 14.21 -6.72 -14.13
CA ARG A 531 14.41 -6.23 -15.49
C ARG A 531 14.89 -7.38 -16.36
N ASN A 532 14.21 -7.64 -17.47
CA ASN A 532 14.55 -8.70 -18.43
C ASN A 532 14.75 -10.09 -17.78
N GLY A 533 13.89 -10.46 -16.82
CA GLY A 533 13.97 -11.75 -16.13
C GLY A 533 15.13 -11.88 -15.12
N ARG A 534 15.87 -10.80 -14.84
CA ARG A 534 16.86 -10.74 -13.75
C ARG A 534 16.34 -9.87 -12.63
N ALA A 535 16.50 -10.32 -11.39
CA ALA A 535 16.40 -9.43 -10.24
C ALA A 535 17.45 -8.32 -10.42
N ILE A 536 16.99 -7.10 -10.67
CA ILE A 536 17.81 -5.91 -10.47
C ILE A 536 17.77 -5.59 -8.98
N GLY A 537 18.87 -5.06 -8.45
CA GLY A 537 19.07 -4.90 -7.02
C GLY A 537 17.89 -4.25 -6.29
N GLN A 538 17.85 -4.51 -4.99
CA GLN A 538 16.98 -3.85 -4.01
C GLN A 538 16.95 -2.31 -4.19
N CYS A 539 15.96 -1.69 -3.56
CA CYS A 539 15.83 -0.25 -3.51
C CYS A 539 17.07 0.43 -2.88
N ALA A 540 17.64 1.43 -3.55
CA ALA A 540 18.77 2.22 -3.03
C ALA A 540 18.43 3.71 -3.04
N GLY A 541 18.80 4.42 -1.98
CA GLY A 541 18.52 5.85 -1.83
C GLY A 541 17.02 6.17 -1.67
N VAL A 542 16.25 5.34 -0.98
CA VAL A 542 14.83 5.62 -0.69
C VAL A 542 14.70 6.15 0.73
N ARG A 543 14.02 7.29 0.90
CA ARG A 543 13.70 7.90 2.20
C ARG A 543 12.21 7.72 2.51
N ILE A 544 11.91 7.01 3.59
CA ILE A 544 10.56 6.85 4.13
C ILE A 544 10.51 7.59 5.47
N SER A 545 9.75 8.68 5.57
CA SER A 545 9.73 9.51 6.78
C SER A 545 8.35 10.11 7.06
N HIS A 546 8.03 10.34 8.33
CA HIS A 546 6.79 11.01 8.77
C HIS A 546 5.47 10.40 8.29
N ASN A 547 5.44 9.14 7.86
CA ASN A 547 4.20 8.48 7.48
C ASN A 547 3.48 7.93 8.72
N LEU A 548 2.15 8.08 8.77
CA LEU A 548 1.29 7.43 9.75
C LEU A 548 0.69 6.18 9.10
N ILE A 549 1.03 5.01 9.62
CA ILE A 549 0.60 3.70 9.09
C ILE A 549 -0.09 2.90 10.18
N HIS A 550 -1.33 2.48 9.96
CA HIS A 550 -2.09 1.62 10.88
C HIS A 550 -3.21 0.87 10.15
N ASP A 551 -3.88 -0.06 10.84
CA ASP A 551 -4.92 -0.92 10.24
C ASP A 551 -4.45 -1.59 8.92
N THR A 552 -3.17 -1.96 8.88
CA THR A 552 -2.56 -2.74 7.82
C THR A 552 -2.30 -4.16 8.34
N PRO A 553 -2.31 -5.19 7.48
CA PRO A 553 -2.03 -6.57 7.90
C PRO A 553 -0.68 -6.80 8.57
#